data_AF-W2WK67-F1
#
_entry.id   AF-W2WK67-F1
#
_cell.length_a   1.000
_cell.length_b   1.000
_cell.length_c   1.000
_cell.angle_alpha   90.00
_cell.angle_beta   90.00
_cell.angle_gamma   90.00
#
_symmetry.space_group_name_H-M   'P 1'
#
loop_
_entity.id
_entity.type
_entity.pdbx_description
1 polymer ?
#
loop_
_entity_poly.entity_id
_entity_poly.type
_entity_poly.pdbx_seq_one_letter_code
_entity_poly.pdbx_strand_id
1 'polypeptide(L)'
;MAERSRTEQHFPKDIHLLQWAELLQQEVGDDDDIVLPRSHVSHTSSPMLVIGVKTAVVTGFPRRQAIRDTWAKPATLPFDVKILFLGCEPDLTDFKNEHDRRRILQAIAKERVVYRDLLTEELECTDSYRGLSDKVKSFMHLVTAEFPDTRFIMLADDDIYLKIDQLAENLRQGNRPRLYFGEVWAVRFASKQQPIRDVNSPYYLPSHQYSMRALLPFAVGPHYVVSMEGVRFISKNYWRLSSMNGLEDVSSGFWLRTMQMNAQHMPEFSSLRASMVCDDTLLSFADLSPLGIRSIHANLVDNRSFCHGFHSVMWHRHVHSIPSLKELLQQPSHEAAEPLEVESFLSNTNSDQVIVIVSTPSNAGIKAQFLPSVDSLDEFVQTICTQVQASPTCTRTLHHYLQHATSAGISTLPTP
;
A
#
# COMPACT_ATOMS: atom_id res chain seq x y z
N MET A 1 20.99 -8.08 0.84
CA MET A 1 21.61 -6.80 0.42
C MET A 1 20.63 -5.64 0.54
N ALA A 2 19.46 -5.69 -0.11
CA ALA A 2 18.43 -4.64 0.05
C ALA A 2 17.93 -4.51 1.50
N GLU A 3 17.67 -5.59 2.22
CA GLU A 3 17.35 -5.53 3.67
C GLU A 3 18.45 -4.86 4.52
N ARG A 4 19.72 -5.13 4.21
CA ARG A 4 20.85 -4.47 4.88
C ARG A 4 20.88 -2.98 4.57
N SER A 5 20.68 -2.60 3.30
CA SER A 5 20.60 -1.20 2.88
C SER A 5 19.42 -0.47 3.54
N ARG A 6 18.28 -1.14 3.71
CA ARG A 6 17.10 -0.62 4.42
C ARG A 6 17.45 -0.31 5.88
N THR A 7 18.13 -1.23 6.56
CA THR A 7 18.60 -1.03 7.95
C THR A 7 19.64 0.07 8.06
N GLU A 8 20.63 0.12 7.17
CA GLU A 8 21.67 1.16 7.14
C GLU A 8 21.07 2.56 6.91
N GLN A 9 19.99 2.66 6.13
CA GLN A 9 19.24 3.90 5.89
C GLN A 9 18.12 4.15 6.92
N HIS A 10 17.98 3.30 7.94
CA HIS A 10 16.99 3.44 9.02
C HIS A 10 15.53 3.52 8.54
N PHE A 11 15.21 2.88 7.41
CA PHE A 11 13.83 2.84 6.93
C PHE A 11 12.99 1.81 7.69
N PRO A 12 11.66 2.04 7.84
CA PRO A 12 10.76 1.05 8.44
C PRO A 12 10.77 -0.26 7.64
N LYS A 13 10.33 -1.35 8.27
CA LYS A 13 10.09 -2.62 7.56
C LYS A 13 8.86 -2.46 6.68
N ASP A 14 8.92 -3.04 5.48
CA ASP A 14 7.75 -3.15 4.62
C ASP A 14 6.83 -4.24 5.21
N ILE A 15 5.70 -3.81 5.78
CA ILE A 15 4.68 -4.71 6.33
C ILE A 15 3.50 -4.83 5.35
N HIS A 16 2.88 -6.00 5.32
CA HIS A 16 1.72 -6.25 4.47
C HIS A 16 0.42 -5.78 5.11
N LEU A 17 -0.63 -5.63 4.31
CA LEU A 17 -1.93 -5.07 4.73
C LEU A 17 -2.51 -5.75 5.98
N LEU A 18 -2.49 -7.09 6.02
CA LEU A 18 -3.03 -7.87 7.14
C LEU A 18 -2.24 -7.63 8.42
N GLN A 19 -0.91 -7.68 8.34
CA GLN A 19 -0.03 -7.42 9.48
C GLN A 19 -0.22 -5.99 10.01
N TRP A 20 -0.34 -5.01 9.12
CA TRP A 20 -0.64 -3.63 9.52
C TRP A 20 -1.98 -3.51 10.25
N ALA A 21 -3.02 -4.16 9.74
CA ALA A 21 -4.36 -4.11 10.33
C ALA A 21 -4.44 -4.80 11.70
N GLU A 22 -3.59 -5.80 11.94
CA GLU A 22 -3.43 -6.49 13.23
C GLU A 22 -2.69 -5.63 14.25
N LEU A 23 -1.57 -5.00 13.84
CA LEU A 23 -0.82 -4.10 14.73
C LEU A 23 -1.69 -2.92 15.19
N LEU A 24 -2.49 -2.35 14.29
CA LEU A 24 -3.39 -1.25 14.62
C LEU A 24 -4.52 -1.67 15.59
N GLN A 25 -4.91 -2.94 15.60
CA GLN A 25 -5.85 -3.51 16.59
C GLN A 25 -5.22 -3.73 17.96
N GLN A 26 -3.91 -3.97 18.03
CA GLN A 26 -3.23 -4.15 19.31
C GLN A 26 -3.03 -2.81 20.04
N GLU A 27 -2.93 -1.71 19.30
CA GLU A 27 -2.80 -0.35 19.84
C GLU A 27 -4.14 0.25 20.30
N VAL A 28 -5.26 -0.17 19.71
CA VAL A 28 -6.62 0.27 20.04
C VAL A 28 -7.31 -0.90 20.74
N GLY A 29 -7.38 -0.89 22.08
CA GLY A 29 -8.00 -1.97 22.86
C GLY A 29 -9.39 -2.38 22.37
N ASP A 30 -9.78 -3.62 22.66
CA ASP A 30 -10.94 -4.36 22.10
C ASP A 30 -12.34 -3.75 22.34
N ASP A 31 -12.43 -2.54 22.89
CA ASP A 31 -13.69 -1.87 23.23
C ASP A 31 -13.53 -0.34 23.09
N ASP A 32 -13.65 0.17 21.86
CA ASP A 32 -14.30 1.45 21.58
C ASP A 32 -14.42 1.67 20.06
N ASP A 33 -15.56 2.22 19.65
CA ASP A 33 -15.81 2.68 18.28
C ASP A 33 -14.68 3.60 17.82
N ILE A 34 -14.19 3.39 16.59
CA ILE A 34 -13.15 4.22 15.97
C ILE A 34 -13.70 5.66 15.80
N VAL A 35 -13.55 6.50 16.83
CA VAL A 35 -13.78 7.94 16.74
C VAL A 35 -12.52 8.57 16.17
N LEU A 36 -12.37 8.51 14.84
CA LEU A 36 -11.36 9.29 14.15
C LEU A 36 -11.65 10.78 14.29
N PRO A 37 -10.61 11.63 14.43
CA PRO A 37 -10.79 13.07 14.32
C PRO A 37 -11.51 13.40 13.02
N ARG A 38 -12.65 14.10 13.12
CA ARG A 38 -13.27 14.77 11.98
C ARG A 38 -12.31 15.86 11.54
N SER A 39 -11.38 15.52 10.65
CA SER A 39 -10.73 16.53 9.81
C SER A 39 -11.83 17.18 9.00
N HIS A 40 -12.25 18.38 9.40
CA HIS A 40 -13.04 19.24 8.56
C HIS A 40 -12.30 19.38 7.23
N VAL A 41 -12.84 18.78 6.16
CA VAL A 41 -12.40 19.06 4.81
C VAL A 41 -12.78 20.52 4.59
N SER A 42 -11.81 21.42 4.71
CA SER A 42 -12.02 22.80 4.31
C SER A 42 -12.31 22.77 2.81
N HIS A 43 -13.53 23.13 2.44
CA HIS A 43 -13.90 23.42 1.06
C HIS A 43 -13.14 24.67 0.62
N THR A 44 -11.87 24.52 0.26
CA THR A 44 -11.06 25.62 -0.24
C THR A 44 -10.32 25.13 -1.48
N SER A 45 -10.93 25.45 -2.63
CA SER A 45 -10.46 25.28 -4.02
C SER A 45 -10.31 23.85 -4.55
N SER A 46 -10.94 23.58 -5.70
CA SER A 46 -10.69 22.42 -6.55
C SER A 46 -9.19 22.30 -6.86
N PRO A 47 -8.57 21.11 -6.74
CA PRO A 47 -7.14 20.94 -6.99
C PRO A 47 -6.81 21.21 -8.46
N MET A 48 -5.68 21.85 -8.71
CA MET A 48 -5.14 22.06 -10.05
C MET A 48 -4.77 20.74 -10.73
N LEU A 49 -4.16 19.82 -9.97
CA LEU A 49 -3.71 18.50 -10.41
C LEU A 49 -4.30 17.42 -9.50
N VAL A 50 -4.91 16.40 -10.11
CA VAL A 50 -5.30 15.17 -9.42
C VAL A 50 -4.42 14.02 -9.92
N ILE A 51 -3.73 13.34 -9.01
CA ILE A 51 -2.87 12.19 -9.30
C ILE A 51 -3.60 10.91 -8.90
N GLY A 52 -3.91 10.07 -9.89
CA GLY A 52 -4.46 8.74 -9.70
C GLY A 52 -3.34 7.69 -9.74
N VAL A 53 -3.08 7.05 -8.60
CA VAL A 53 -2.04 6.02 -8.45
C VAL A 53 -2.67 4.63 -8.56
N LYS A 54 -2.48 3.95 -9.69
CA LYS A 54 -2.94 2.58 -9.92
C LYS A 54 -2.21 1.64 -8.98
N THR A 55 -2.98 0.82 -8.25
CA THR A 55 -2.43 -0.11 -7.25
C THR A 55 -3.29 -1.37 -7.19
N ALA A 56 -2.66 -2.48 -6.83
CA ALA A 56 -3.38 -3.67 -6.40
C ALA A 56 -3.73 -3.50 -4.91
N VAL A 57 -5.01 -3.61 -4.54
CA VAL A 57 -5.46 -3.24 -3.19
C VAL A 57 -4.72 -4.02 -2.10
N VAL A 58 -4.59 -5.34 -2.23
CA VAL A 58 -3.99 -6.14 -1.15
C VAL A 58 -2.47 -6.12 -1.19
N THR A 59 -1.89 -6.49 -2.33
CA THR A 59 -0.43 -6.66 -2.47
C THR A 59 0.30 -5.33 -2.59
N GLY A 60 -0.33 -4.28 -3.14
CA GLY A 60 0.26 -2.94 -3.29
C GLY A 60 0.39 -2.14 -1.99
N PHE A 61 -0.09 -2.65 -0.85
CA PHE A 61 -0.08 -1.90 0.41
C PHE A 61 1.30 -1.35 0.82
N PRO A 62 2.42 -2.12 0.77
CA PRO A 62 3.74 -1.57 1.13
C PRO A 62 4.17 -0.40 0.24
N ARG A 63 3.81 -0.44 -1.06
CA ARG A 63 4.10 0.65 -2.00
C ARG A 63 3.30 1.89 -1.65
N ARG A 64 2.00 1.75 -1.34
CA ARG A 64 1.18 2.86 -0.88
C ARG A 64 1.74 3.50 0.37
N GLN A 65 2.22 2.71 1.33
CA GLN A 65 2.88 3.26 2.52
C GLN A 65 4.17 4.00 2.18
N ALA A 66 5.02 3.45 1.31
CA ALA A 66 6.22 4.16 0.85
C ALA A 66 5.88 5.49 0.18
N ILE A 67 4.82 5.53 -0.65
CA ILE A 67 4.35 6.76 -1.30
C ILE A 67 3.84 7.78 -0.25
N ARG A 68 2.98 7.35 0.69
CA ARG A 68 2.44 8.19 1.77
C ARG A 68 3.52 8.78 2.67
N ASP A 69 4.57 8.02 2.93
CA ASP A 69 5.70 8.44 3.77
C ASP A 69 6.70 9.35 3.04
N THR A 70 6.58 9.45 1.72
CA THR A 70 7.54 10.17 0.87
C THR A 70 6.86 11.28 0.07
N TRP A 71 6.77 11.14 -1.25
CA TRP A 71 6.33 12.20 -2.16
C TRP A 71 4.84 12.54 -2.05
N ALA A 72 4.02 11.69 -1.43
CA ALA A 72 2.60 11.95 -1.17
C ALA A 72 2.31 12.41 0.27
N LYS A 73 3.33 12.74 1.05
CA LYS A 73 3.16 13.14 2.44
C LYS A 73 2.33 14.44 2.53
N PRO A 74 1.19 14.44 3.25
CA PRO A 74 0.28 15.60 3.29
C PRO A 74 0.94 16.91 3.73
N ALA A 75 1.91 16.84 4.65
CA ALA A 75 2.61 18.02 5.19
C ALA A 75 3.48 18.75 4.17
N THR A 76 3.88 18.08 3.08
CA THR A 76 4.76 18.65 2.04
C THR A 76 4.08 18.73 0.68
N LEU A 77 2.83 18.28 0.58
CA LEU A 77 2.08 18.27 -0.67
C LEU A 77 1.67 19.71 -1.06
N PRO A 78 1.83 20.13 -2.33
CA PRO A 78 1.32 21.43 -2.76
C PRO A 78 -0.19 21.55 -2.54
N PHE A 79 -0.66 22.72 -2.14
CA PHE A 79 -2.05 22.96 -1.72
C PHE A 79 -3.09 22.68 -2.81
N ASP A 80 -2.70 22.75 -4.09
CA ASP A 80 -3.52 22.54 -5.28
C ASP A 80 -3.29 21.16 -5.93
N VAL A 81 -2.73 20.20 -5.20
CA VAL A 81 -2.52 18.82 -5.65
C VAL A 81 -3.32 17.86 -4.78
N LYS A 82 -4.04 16.93 -5.41
CA LYS A 82 -4.74 15.83 -4.73
C LYS A 82 -4.19 14.49 -5.23
N ILE A 83 -3.96 13.55 -4.33
CA ILE A 83 -3.54 12.18 -4.65
C ILE A 83 -4.62 11.20 -4.21
N LEU A 84 -4.92 10.22 -5.07
CA LEU A 84 -5.87 9.15 -4.84
C LEU A 84 -5.30 7.83 -5.35
N PHE A 85 -5.39 6.77 -4.54
CA PHE A 85 -5.03 5.41 -4.94
C PHE A 85 -6.21 4.71 -5.61
N LEU A 86 -5.97 4.08 -6.75
CA LEU A 86 -6.98 3.47 -7.61
C LEU A 86 -6.94 1.95 -7.48
N GLY A 87 -7.76 1.41 -6.57
CA GLY A 87 -7.77 0.02 -6.19
C GLY A 87 -8.67 -0.88 -7.03
N CYS A 88 -9.90 -0.44 -7.35
CA CYS A 88 -11.03 -1.33 -7.66
C CYS A 88 -11.32 -2.33 -6.50
N GLU A 89 -12.41 -3.09 -6.60
CA GLU A 89 -12.65 -4.21 -5.68
C GLU A 89 -11.69 -5.37 -5.99
N PRO A 90 -10.95 -5.92 -5.01
CA PRO A 90 -10.05 -7.03 -5.27
C PRO A 90 -10.82 -8.29 -5.68
N ASP A 91 -10.29 -9.05 -6.64
CA ASP A 91 -10.80 -10.38 -6.94
C ASP A 91 -10.38 -11.35 -5.82
N LEU A 92 -11.37 -11.80 -5.05
CA LEU A 92 -11.22 -12.72 -3.93
C LEU A 92 -11.81 -14.11 -4.25
N THR A 93 -12.09 -14.43 -5.52
CA THR A 93 -12.78 -15.67 -5.92
C THR A 93 -11.94 -16.93 -5.69
N ASP A 94 -10.61 -16.82 -5.74
CA ASP A 94 -9.69 -17.94 -5.49
C ASP A 94 -9.65 -18.39 -4.01
N PHE A 95 -10.27 -17.64 -3.10
CA PHE A 95 -10.30 -17.99 -1.68
C PHE A 95 -11.44 -18.92 -1.34
N LYS A 96 -11.07 -20.14 -0.92
CA LYS A 96 -12.02 -21.13 -0.40
C LYS A 96 -12.41 -20.90 1.07
N ASN A 97 -11.63 -20.08 1.79
CA ASN A 97 -11.84 -19.81 3.22
C ASN A 97 -12.51 -18.45 3.43
N GLU A 98 -13.76 -18.47 3.90
CA GLU A 98 -14.53 -17.26 4.22
C GLU A 98 -13.91 -16.44 5.36
N HIS A 99 -13.18 -17.08 6.29
CA HIS A 99 -12.50 -16.36 7.36
C HIS A 99 -11.41 -15.42 6.82
N ASP A 100 -10.55 -15.92 5.93
CA ASP A 100 -9.45 -15.12 5.37
C ASP A 100 -9.97 -14.02 4.45
N ARG A 101 -11.04 -14.30 3.69
CA ARG A 101 -11.74 -13.31 2.89
C ARG A 101 -12.23 -12.15 3.76
N ARG A 102 -12.87 -12.45 4.91
CA ARG A 102 -13.32 -11.41 5.86
C ARG A 102 -12.16 -10.60 6.42
N ARG A 103 -11.05 -11.25 6.81
CA ARG A 103 -9.86 -10.54 7.32
C ARG A 103 -9.31 -9.54 6.31
N ILE A 104 -9.19 -9.94 5.05
CA ILE A 104 -8.75 -9.05 3.96
C ILE A 104 -9.70 -7.88 3.80
N LEU A 105 -11.01 -8.12 3.69
CA LEU A 105 -12.01 -7.07 3.51
C LEU A 105 -12.02 -6.09 4.69
N GLN A 106 -11.90 -6.58 5.93
CA GLN A 106 -11.78 -5.73 7.12
C GLN A 106 -10.50 -4.89 7.10
N ALA A 107 -9.36 -5.46 6.69
CA ALA A 107 -8.10 -4.72 6.59
C ALA A 107 -8.17 -3.61 5.52
N ILE A 108 -8.82 -3.87 4.38
CA ILE A 108 -9.07 -2.88 3.33
C ILE A 108 -9.98 -1.75 3.86
N ALA A 109 -11.09 -2.11 4.52
CA ALA A 109 -12.00 -1.14 5.10
C ALA A 109 -11.28 -0.24 6.13
N LYS A 110 -10.43 -0.83 6.98
CA LYS A 110 -9.58 -0.07 7.91
C LYS A 110 -8.65 0.89 7.19
N GLU A 111 -7.94 0.45 6.15
CA GLU A 111 -7.05 1.33 5.38
C GLU A 111 -7.82 2.52 4.77
N ARG A 112 -8.98 2.26 4.16
CA ARG A 112 -9.84 3.30 3.60
C ARG A 112 -10.25 4.33 4.65
N VAL A 113 -10.62 3.87 5.83
CA VAL A 113 -11.06 4.72 6.95
C VAL A 113 -9.90 5.56 7.50
N VAL A 114 -8.72 4.96 7.68
CA VAL A 114 -7.52 5.62 8.23
C VAL A 114 -6.98 6.68 7.28
N TYR A 115 -6.81 6.37 5.99
CA TYR A 115 -6.11 7.25 5.06
C TYR A 115 -7.03 8.09 4.16
N ARG A 116 -8.27 7.64 3.90
CA ARG A 116 -9.27 8.35 3.09
C ARG A 116 -8.77 8.78 1.70
N ASP A 117 -7.84 8.01 1.15
CA ASP A 117 -7.19 8.24 -0.14
C ASP A 117 -7.30 7.05 -1.10
N LEU A 118 -7.85 5.91 -0.66
CA LEU A 118 -7.96 4.67 -1.44
C LEU A 118 -9.38 4.51 -2.00
N LEU A 119 -9.52 4.61 -3.32
CA LEU A 119 -10.75 4.34 -4.05
C LEU A 119 -10.87 2.85 -4.38
N THR A 120 -12.01 2.24 -4.07
CA THR A 120 -12.34 0.86 -4.41
C THR A 120 -13.71 0.82 -5.07
N GLU A 121 -14.77 0.82 -4.27
CA GLU A 121 -16.17 0.72 -4.69
C GLU A 121 -16.58 1.93 -5.56
N GLU A 122 -15.97 3.09 -5.33
CA GLU A 122 -16.23 4.33 -6.09
C GLU A 122 -15.86 4.23 -7.58
N LEU A 123 -15.02 3.25 -7.95
CA LEU A 123 -14.61 3.03 -9.34
C LEU A 123 -15.48 2.00 -10.08
N GLU A 124 -16.41 1.35 -9.38
CA GLU A 124 -17.36 0.35 -9.94
C GLU A 124 -16.67 -0.70 -10.83
N CYS A 125 -15.54 -1.25 -10.36
CA CYS A 125 -14.72 -2.19 -11.12
C CYS A 125 -14.16 -3.29 -10.23
N THR A 126 -13.86 -4.44 -10.83
CA THR A 126 -13.11 -5.53 -10.22
C THR A 126 -11.65 -5.48 -10.68
N ASP A 127 -10.72 -5.57 -9.73
CA ASP A 127 -9.29 -5.44 -9.97
C ASP A 127 -8.77 -6.63 -10.78
N SER A 128 -8.27 -6.33 -11.97
CA SER A 128 -7.57 -7.29 -12.82
C SER A 128 -6.67 -6.54 -13.79
N TYR A 129 -5.60 -7.19 -14.27
CA TYR A 129 -4.75 -6.58 -15.29
C TYR A 129 -5.54 -6.22 -16.55
N ARG A 130 -6.48 -7.07 -16.96
CA ARG A 130 -7.34 -6.83 -18.13
C ARG A 130 -8.38 -5.73 -17.90
N GLY A 131 -8.71 -5.43 -16.64
CA GLY A 131 -9.62 -4.35 -16.23
C GLY A 131 -8.94 -2.98 -16.08
N LEU A 132 -7.61 -2.86 -16.29
CA LEU A 132 -6.90 -1.58 -16.07
C LEU A 132 -7.44 -0.42 -16.92
N SER A 133 -7.83 -0.68 -18.17
CA SER A 133 -8.40 0.36 -19.03
C SER A 133 -9.74 0.86 -18.50
N ASP A 134 -10.55 -0.01 -17.91
CA ASP A 134 -11.83 0.36 -17.32
C ASP A 134 -11.61 1.09 -15.98
N LYS A 135 -10.70 0.61 -15.13
CA LYS A 135 -10.23 1.32 -13.92
C LYS A 135 -9.85 2.78 -14.22
N VAL A 136 -9.07 3.01 -15.29
CA VAL A 136 -8.66 4.36 -15.70
C VAL A 136 -9.82 5.20 -16.22
N LYS A 137 -10.70 4.65 -17.06
CA LYS A 137 -11.89 5.38 -17.51
C LYS A 137 -12.81 5.73 -16.34
N SER A 138 -12.99 4.83 -15.37
CA SER A 138 -13.83 5.06 -14.19
C SER A 138 -13.26 6.20 -13.35
N PHE A 139 -11.95 6.21 -13.13
CA PHE A 139 -11.28 7.31 -12.45
C PHE A 139 -11.44 8.63 -13.20
N MET A 140 -11.23 8.64 -14.52
CA MET A 140 -11.44 9.85 -15.33
C MET A 140 -12.89 10.34 -15.26
N HIS A 141 -13.87 9.42 -15.21
CA HIS A 141 -15.28 9.77 -15.03
C HIS A 141 -15.53 10.40 -13.66
N LEU A 142 -15.07 9.77 -12.59
CA LEU A 142 -15.17 10.27 -11.22
C LEU A 142 -14.53 11.64 -11.06
N VAL A 143 -13.29 11.84 -11.52
CA VAL A 143 -12.59 13.14 -11.40
C VAL A 143 -13.33 14.25 -12.12
N THR A 144 -13.97 13.97 -13.26
CA THR A 144 -14.75 15.00 -13.96
C THR A 144 -16.00 15.46 -13.21
N ALA A 145 -16.53 14.61 -12.32
CA ALA A 145 -17.68 14.94 -11.47
C ALA A 145 -17.22 15.61 -10.15
N GLU A 146 -16.23 15.03 -9.48
CA GLU A 146 -15.77 15.45 -8.16
C GLU A 146 -14.89 16.72 -8.19
N PHE A 147 -14.10 16.89 -9.25
CA PHE A 147 -13.15 18.01 -9.37
C PHE A 147 -13.33 18.75 -10.71
N PRO A 148 -14.47 19.43 -10.92
CA PRO A 148 -14.82 20.03 -12.21
C PRO A 148 -13.83 21.09 -12.71
N ASP A 149 -13.17 21.81 -11.80
CA ASP A 149 -12.22 22.88 -12.12
C ASP A 149 -10.75 22.42 -12.19
N THR A 150 -10.49 21.13 -11.97
CA THR A 150 -9.16 20.57 -12.18
C THR A 150 -8.69 20.87 -13.60
N ARG A 151 -7.38 21.10 -13.76
CA ARG A 151 -6.78 21.41 -15.07
C ARG A 151 -6.10 20.18 -15.67
N PHE A 152 -5.49 19.34 -14.82
CA PHE A 152 -4.74 18.18 -15.24
C PHE A 152 -5.02 16.98 -14.34
N ILE A 153 -4.96 15.78 -14.91
CA ILE A 153 -4.74 14.57 -14.13
C ILE A 153 -3.36 14.01 -14.45
N MET A 154 -2.76 13.35 -13.49
CA MET A 154 -1.65 12.44 -13.73
C MET A 154 -2.11 11.02 -13.38
N LEU A 155 -1.78 10.07 -14.25
CA LEU A 155 -1.89 8.65 -13.93
C LEU A 155 -0.49 8.11 -13.66
N ALA A 156 -0.39 7.34 -12.59
CA ALA A 156 0.85 6.77 -12.10
C ALA A 156 0.64 5.31 -11.72
N ASP A 157 1.67 4.48 -11.86
CA ASP A 157 1.75 3.20 -11.16
C ASP A 157 2.20 3.43 -9.70
N ASP A 158 1.94 2.50 -8.80
CA ASP A 158 2.40 2.56 -7.40
C ASP A 158 3.89 2.23 -7.22
N ASP A 159 4.63 2.05 -8.32
CA ASP A 159 6.06 1.75 -8.35
C ASP A 159 6.91 2.93 -8.84
N ILE A 160 6.48 4.17 -8.56
CA ILE A 160 7.17 5.39 -8.98
C ILE A 160 7.63 6.27 -7.81
N TYR A 161 8.65 7.09 -8.07
CA TYR A 161 8.96 8.30 -7.32
C TYR A 161 8.71 9.53 -8.18
N LEU A 162 8.08 10.56 -7.60
CA LEU A 162 7.70 11.77 -8.30
C LEU A 162 8.13 13.04 -7.54
N LYS A 163 8.84 13.96 -8.21
CA LYS A 163 9.09 15.32 -7.73
C LYS A 163 7.83 16.19 -7.94
N ILE A 164 6.82 15.99 -7.10
CA ILE A 164 5.48 16.61 -7.26
C ILE A 164 5.52 18.12 -7.29
N ASP A 165 6.34 18.73 -6.43
CA ASP A 165 6.54 20.17 -6.35
C ASP A 165 6.98 20.77 -7.70
N GLN A 166 7.98 20.16 -8.34
CA GLN A 166 8.49 20.59 -9.63
C GLN A 166 7.49 20.33 -10.76
N LEU A 167 6.81 19.18 -10.74
CA LEU A 167 5.75 18.90 -11.72
C LEU A 167 4.60 19.90 -11.61
N ALA A 168 4.13 20.18 -10.39
CA ALA A 168 3.03 21.11 -10.15
C ALA A 168 3.41 22.52 -10.61
N GLU A 169 4.62 22.98 -10.31
CA GLU A 169 5.10 24.28 -10.76
C GLU A 169 5.16 24.38 -12.29
N ASN A 170 5.71 23.36 -12.96
CA ASN A 170 5.75 23.30 -14.42
C ASN A 170 4.33 23.36 -15.05
N LEU A 171 3.37 22.67 -14.44
CA LEU A 171 1.97 22.68 -14.88
C LEU A 171 1.28 24.02 -14.61
N ARG A 172 1.69 24.78 -13.59
CA ARG A 172 1.14 26.11 -13.32
C ARG A 172 1.53 27.12 -14.39
N GLN A 173 2.78 27.05 -14.85
CA GLN A 173 3.33 27.96 -15.85
C GLN A 173 2.76 27.69 -17.26
N GLY A 174 2.26 26.48 -17.52
CA GLY A 174 1.69 26.09 -18.80
C GLY A 174 0.17 26.17 -18.87
N ASN A 175 -0.39 26.99 -19.78
CA ASN A 175 -1.80 26.91 -20.13
C ASN A 175 -1.98 26.19 -21.48
N ARG A 176 -1.95 24.85 -21.46
CA ARG A 176 -2.09 24.01 -22.66
C ARG A 176 -3.34 23.14 -22.58
N PRO A 177 -4.42 23.48 -23.32
CA PRO A 177 -5.71 22.80 -23.17
C PRO A 177 -5.70 21.37 -23.72
N ARG A 178 -4.82 21.05 -24.68
CA ARG A 178 -4.64 19.70 -25.27
C ARG A 178 -3.28 19.11 -24.93
N LEU A 179 -3.00 18.97 -23.63
CA LEU A 179 -1.75 18.43 -23.14
C LEU A 179 -1.88 16.93 -22.87
N TYR A 180 -0.96 16.14 -23.43
CA TYR A 180 -0.81 14.72 -23.14
C TYR A 180 0.68 14.38 -23.26
N PHE A 181 1.32 14.06 -22.13
CA PHE A 181 2.76 13.81 -22.12
C PHE A 181 3.16 12.75 -21.10
N GLY A 182 4.34 12.19 -21.29
CA GLY A 182 4.99 11.23 -20.39
C GLY A 182 6.20 10.61 -21.09
N GLU A 183 6.59 9.42 -20.67
CA GLU A 183 7.60 8.66 -21.40
C GLU A 183 6.97 8.07 -22.70
N VAL A 184 7.54 8.36 -23.89
CA VAL A 184 6.99 7.90 -25.18
C VAL A 184 8.08 7.14 -25.93
N TRP A 185 8.05 5.80 -25.85
CA TRP A 185 9.10 4.94 -26.42
C TRP A 185 9.22 5.07 -27.94
N ALA A 186 8.12 5.30 -28.65
CA ALA A 186 8.15 5.53 -30.10
C ALA A 186 9.01 6.74 -30.50
N VAL A 187 9.10 7.75 -29.63
CA VAL A 187 9.95 8.93 -29.82
C VAL A 187 11.33 8.67 -29.26
N ARG A 188 11.44 8.19 -28.02
CA ARG A 188 12.70 7.93 -27.31
C ARG A 188 13.64 7.02 -28.11
N PHE A 189 13.11 5.95 -28.68
CA PHE A 189 13.88 4.95 -29.44
C PHE A 189 13.77 5.12 -30.96
N ALA A 190 13.14 6.22 -31.42
CA ALA A 190 12.86 6.48 -32.83
C ALA A 190 12.24 5.27 -33.58
N SER A 191 11.44 4.46 -32.87
CA SER A 191 10.93 3.19 -33.37
C SER A 191 9.55 2.91 -32.81
N LYS A 192 8.56 2.76 -33.72
CA LYS A 192 7.19 2.43 -33.30
C LYS A 192 7.13 0.99 -32.83
N GLN A 193 6.53 0.79 -31.66
CA GLN A 193 6.22 -0.53 -31.13
C GLN A 193 5.19 -1.25 -32.00
N GLN A 194 5.32 -2.57 -32.11
CA GLN A 194 4.35 -3.41 -32.79
C GLN A 194 3.39 -4.04 -31.77
N PRO A 195 2.10 -4.21 -32.11
CA PRO A 195 1.18 -4.99 -31.29
C PRO A 195 1.70 -6.42 -31.11
N ILE A 196 1.77 -6.90 -29.87
CA ILE A 196 2.15 -8.29 -29.59
C ILE A 196 0.95 -9.20 -29.91
N ARG A 197 1.16 -10.18 -30.79
CA ARG A 197 0.09 -11.10 -31.25
C ARG A 197 0.16 -12.49 -30.63
N ASP A 198 1.12 -12.74 -29.74
CA ASP A 198 1.20 -13.97 -28.96
C ASP A 198 0.13 -13.96 -27.86
N VAL A 199 -0.78 -14.93 -27.91
CA VAL A 199 -1.90 -15.08 -26.96
C VAL A 199 -1.45 -15.34 -25.52
N ASN A 200 -0.23 -15.87 -25.34
CA ASN A 200 0.33 -16.15 -24.02
C ASN A 200 1.00 -14.92 -23.40
N SER A 201 1.18 -13.85 -24.17
CA SER A 201 1.77 -12.63 -23.65
C SER A 201 0.77 -11.86 -22.79
N PRO A 202 1.18 -11.31 -21.61
CA PRO A 202 0.35 -10.36 -20.90
C PRO A 202 0.01 -9.13 -21.78
N TYR A 203 0.91 -8.79 -22.71
CA TYR A 203 0.74 -7.69 -23.65
C TYR A 203 0.04 -8.07 -24.97
N TYR A 204 -0.59 -9.25 -25.03
CA TYR A 204 -1.36 -9.68 -26.20
C TYR A 204 -2.39 -8.61 -26.60
N LEU A 205 -2.39 -8.22 -27.87
CA LEU A 205 -3.38 -7.35 -28.48
C LEU A 205 -3.93 -8.05 -29.73
N PRO A 206 -5.21 -8.48 -29.75
CA PRO A 206 -5.76 -9.19 -30.90
C PRO A 206 -5.95 -8.28 -32.12
N SER A 207 -5.78 -8.84 -33.31
CA SER A 207 -5.91 -8.10 -34.59
C SER A 207 -7.31 -7.52 -34.83
N HIS A 208 -8.36 -8.15 -34.30
CA HIS A 208 -9.73 -7.64 -34.44
C HIS A 208 -10.00 -6.39 -33.57
N GLN A 209 -9.25 -6.18 -32.48
CA GLN A 209 -9.33 -4.94 -31.69
C GLN A 209 -8.38 -3.86 -32.22
N TYR A 210 -7.25 -4.26 -32.80
CA TYR A 210 -6.28 -3.34 -33.37
C TYR A 210 -5.64 -3.92 -34.63
N SER A 211 -6.08 -3.48 -35.80
CA SER A 211 -5.67 -4.04 -37.10
C SER A 211 -4.38 -3.44 -37.68
N MET A 212 -3.94 -2.29 -37.17
CA MET A 212 -2.72 -1.63 -37.66
C MET A 212 -1.46 -2.43 -37.30
N ARG A 213 -0.42 -2.32 -38.14
CA ARG A 213 0.86 -3.02 -37.97
C ARG A 213 1.75 -2.43 -36.87
N ALA A 214 1.60 -1.14 -36.59
CA ALA A 214 2.36 -0.41 -35.59
C ALA A 214 1.41 0.31 -34.67
N LEU A 215 1.74 0.36 -33.37
CA LEU A 215 1.02 1.15 -32.39
C LEU A 215 1.17 2.64 -32.71
N LEU A 216 0.10 3.40 -32.45
CA LEU A 216 0.19 4.85 -32.42
C LEU A 216 1.08 5.26 -31.24
N PRO A 217 1.87 6.35 -31.32
CA PRO A 217 2.63 6.81 -30.17
C PRO A 217 1.72 7.11 -28.97
N PHE A 218 2.03 6.51 -27.82
CA PHE A 218 1.34 6.71 -26.54
C PHE A 218 2.37 6.95 -25.44
N ALA A 219 1.97 7.64 -24.38
CA ALA A 219 2.75 7.74 -23.16
C ALA A 219 2.59 6.43 -22.36
N VAL A 220 3.72 5.81 -21.99
CA VAL A 220 3.74 4.48 -21.37
C VAL A 220 3.17 4.50 -19.94
N GLY A 221 2.58 3.38 -19.54
CA GLY A 221 1.71 3.28 -18.37
C GLY A 221 2.19 3.79 -17.01
N PRO A 222 3.49 3.73 -16.63
CA PRO A 222 3.90 4.10 -15.28
C PRO A 222 3.68 5.56 -14.89
N HIS A 223 3.68 6.49 -15.85
CA HIS A 223 3.54 7.92 -15.57
C HIS A 223 3.19 8.73 -16.81
N TYR A 224 2.01 9.34 -16.80
CA TYR A 224 1.64 10.31 -17.82
C TYR A 224 0.63 11.34 -17.31
N VAL A 225 0.65 12.52 -17.91
CA VAL A 225 -0.23 13.65 -17.57
C VAL A 225 -1.16 13.94 -18.74
N VAL A 226 -2.42 14.21 -18.44
CA VAL A 226 -3.47 14.56 -19.42
C VAL A 226 -4.19 15.81 -18.95
N SER A 227 -4.41 16.78 -19.85
CA SER A 227 -5.28 17.91 -19.57
C SER A 227 -6.74 17.48 -19.48
N MET A 228 -7.53 18.22 -18.70
CA MET A 228 -8.94 17.88 -18.47
C MET A 228 -9.82 17.95 -19.73
N GLU A 229 -9.36 18.54 -20.84
CA GLU A 229 -10.06 18.43 -22.14
C GLU A 229 -10.12 16.96 -22.61
N GLY A 230 -8.99 16.25 -22.56
CA GLY A 230 -8.91 14.83 -22.93
C GLY A 230 -9.65 13.93 -21.94
N VAL A 231 -9.52 14.21 -20.65
CA VAL A 231 -10.22 13.48 -19.58
C VAL A 231 -11.73 13.60 -19.73
N ARG A 232 -12.25 14.81 -19.96
CA ARG A 232 -13.69 15.04 -20.17
C ARG A 232 -14.20 14.35 -21.42
N PHE A 233 -13.42 14.25 -22.48
CA PHE A 233 -13.81 13.48 -23.65
C PHE A 233 -13.94 11.98 -23.34
N ILE A 234 -12.96 11.41 -22.63
CA ILE A 234 -13.00 10.00 -22.24
C ILE A 234 -14.20 9.75 -21.33
N SER A 235 -14.41 10.58 -20.32
CA SER A 235 -15.58 10.53 -19.42
C SER A 235 -16.92 10.62 -20.18
N LYS A 236 -17.08 11.59 -21.09
CA LYS A 236 -18.31 11.73 -21.90
C LYS A 236 -18.59 10.54 -22.82
N ASN A 237 -17.56 9.79 -23.20
CA ASN A 237 -17.66 8.63 -24.07
C ASN A 237 -17.42 7.31 -23.32
N TYR A 238 -17.50 7.32 -21.98
CA TYR A 238 -17.15 6.21 -21.09
C TYR A 238 -17.68 4.85 -21.58
N TRP A 239 -18.98 4.77 -21.89
CA TRP A 239 -19.66 3.56 -22.35
C TRP A 239 -19.37 3.17 -23.82
N ARG A 240 -18.80 4.06 -24.62
CA ARG A 240 -18.53 3.86 -26.05
C ARG A 240 -17.08 3.51 -26.35
N LEU A 241 -16.17 3.81 -25.42
CA LEU A 241 -14.74 3.58 -25.60
C LEU A 241 -14.38 2.15 -25.17
N SER A 242 -14.04 1.32 -26.15
CA SER A 242 -13.56 -0.04 -25.92
C SER A 242 -12.09 -0.07 -25.51
N SER A 243 -11.77 -0.95 -24.56
CA SER A 243 -10.39 -1.27 -24.18
C SER A 243 -9.66 -2.06 -25.28
N MET A 244 -8.35 -1.84 -25.39
CA MET A 244 -7.43 -2.62 -26.22
C MET A 244 -6.87 -3.80 -25.43
N ASN A 245 -7.73 -4.76 -25.12
CA ASN A 245 -7.42 -5.97 -24.35
C ASN A 245 -6.79 -5.68 -22.97
N GLY A 246 -7.24 -4.62 -22.31
CA GLY A 246 -6.73 -4.19 -21.00
C GLY A 246 -5.43 -3.40 -21.04
N LEU A 247 -4.82 -3.21 -22.22
CA LEU A 247 -3.62 -2.37 -22.38
C LEU A 247 -4.02 -0.91 -22.23
N GLU A 248 -4.00 -0.45 -20.98
CA GLU A 248 -4.50 0.85 -20.57
C GLU A 248 -3.79 2.00 -21.28
N ASP A 249 -2.47 2.03 -21.29
CA ASP A 249 -1.68 3.08 -21.92
C ASP A 249 -1.89 3.16 -23.44
N VAL A 250 -1.96 2.00 -24.10
CA VAL A 250 -2.32 1.89 -25.52
C VAL A 250 -3.76 2.39 -25.77
N SER A 251 -4.70 2.00 -24.93
CA SER A 251 -6.11 2.40 -25.02
C SER A 251 -6.29 3.91 -24.83
N SER A 252 -5.74 4.46 -23.74
CA SER A 252 -5.76 5.90 -23.43
C SER A 252 -5.11 6.70 -24.54
N GLY A 253 -3.93 6.28 -25.01
CA GLY A 253 -3.26 6.92 -26.13
C GLY A 253 -4.08 6.90 -27.42
N PHE A 254 -4.76 5.79 -27.72
CA PHE A 254 -5.63 5.71 -28.88
C PHE A 254 -6.84 6.64 -28.76
N TRP A 255 -7.55 6.65 -27.63
CA TRP A 255 -8.71 7.51 -27.42
C TRP A 255 -8.34 8.99 -27.51
N LEU A 256 -7.25 9.41 -26.87
CA LEU A 256 -6.75 10.79 -26.96
C LEU A 256 -6.33 11.15 -28.39
N ARG A 257 -5.74 10.21 -29.14
CA ARG A 257 -5.38 10.43 -30.54
C ARG A 257 -6.60 10.68 -31.43
N THR A 258 -7.78 10.15 -31.11
CA THR A 258 -9.03 10.46 -31.84
C THR A 258 -9.42 11.94 -31.75
N MET A 259 -8.97 12.64 -30.70
CA MET A 259 -9.09 14.09 -30.53
C MET A 259 -7.87 14.89 -31.02
N GLN A 260 -6.97 14.25 -31.76
CA GLN A 260 -5.71 14.88 -32.20
C GLN A 260 -4.80 15.32 -31.04
N MET A 261 -4.99 14.75 -29.83
CA MET A 261 -4.06 14.92 -28.72
C MET A 261 -2.92 13.93 -28.88
N ASN A 262 -1.74 14.46 -29.18
CA ASN A 262 -0.56 13.65 -29.47
C ASN A 262 0.26 13.46 -28.20
N ALA A 263 0.71 12.23 -27.95
CA ALA A 263 1.65 11.94 -26.87
C ALA A 263 2.96 12.71 -27.11
N GLN A 264 3.33 13.54 -26.14
CA GLN A 264 4.60 14.28 -26.12
C GLN A 264 5.58 13.56 -25.20
N HIS A 265 6.77 13.26 -25.71
CA HIS A 265 7.82 12.66 -24.89
C HIS A 265 8.41 13.71 -23.95
N MET A 266 8.44 13.40 -22.65
CA MET A 266 9.22 14.12 -21.65
C MET A 266 10.44 13.27 -21.26
N PRO A 267 11.68 13.74 -21.51
CA PRO A 267 12.89 13.02 -21.12
C PRO A 267 13.05 12.83 -19.60
N GLU A 268 12.47 13.72 -18.80
CA GLU A 268 12.49 13.68 -17.33
C GLU A 268 11.57 12.59 -16.75
N PHE A 269 10.85 11.88 -17.60
CA PHE A 269 10.01 10.73 -17.26
C PHE A 269 10.72 9.47 -17.78
N SER A 270 11.15 8.61 -16.86
CA SER A 270 11.87 7.37 -17.21
C SER A 270 11.52 6.22 -16.26
N SER A 271 11.97 5.02 -16.62
CA SER A 271 11.71 3.78 -15.89
C SER A 271 12.95 2.88 -15.94
N LEU A 272 13.13 2.00 -14.94
CA LEU A 272 14.25 1.05 -14.97
C LEU A 272 14.19 0.14 -16.19
N ARG A 273 12.99 -0.27 -16.61
CA ARG A 273 12.82 -1.11 -17.80
C ARG A 273 13.26 -0.42 -19.11
N ALA A 274 13.32 0.91 -19.13
CA ALA A 274 13.68 1.66 -20.33
C ALA A 274 15.19 1.89 -20.49
N SER A 275 15.93 2.16 -19.40
CA SER A 275 17.36 2.47 -19.48
C SER A 275 18.25 1.73 -18.48
N MET A 276 17.70 1.17 -17.40
CA MET A 276 18.44 0.69 -16.22
C MET A 276 19.34 1.74 -15.56
N VAL A 277 19.29 2.99 -16.01
CA VAL A 277 20.11 4.12 -15.56
C VAL A 277 19.21 5.13 -14.87
N CYS A 278 19.65 5.59 -13.70
CA CYS A 278 19.06 6.72 -13.00
C CYS A 278 19.77 8.01 -13.42
N ASP A 279 19.00 9.06 -13.69
CA ASP A 279 19.49 10.40 -14.02
C ASP A 279 18.96 11.42 -12.99
N ASP A 280 19.83 12.32 -12.52
CA ASP A 280 19.48 13.27 -11.46
C ASP A 280 18.42 14.32 -11.88
N THR A 281 18.26 14.52 -13.19
CA THR A 281 17.30 15.45 -13.79
C THR A 281 15.87 14.92 -13.85
N LEU A 282 15.66 13.62 -13.58
CA LEU A 282 14.34 13.00 -13.65
C LEU A 282 13.33 13.68 -12.72
N LEU A 283 12.12 13.92 -13.24
CA LEU A 283 10.94 14.33 -12.48
C LEU A 283 10.17 13.12 -11.98
N SER A 284 10.10 12.06 -12.79
CA SER A 284 9.39 10.82 -12.48
C SER A 284 10.27 9.62 -12.83
N PHE A 285 10.43 8.71 -11.87
CA PHE A 285 11.20 7.47 -12.05
C PHE A 285 10.39 6.26 -11.60
N ALA A 286 10.19 5.29 -12.49
CA ALA A 286 9.33 4.13 -12.29
C ALA A 286 10.10 2.80 -12.15
N ASP A 287 9.33 1.73 -11.91
CA ASP A 287 9.79 0.37 -11.62
C ASP A 287 10.53 0.23 -10.29
N LEU A 288 10.20 1.05 -9.31
CA LEU A 288 10.87 1.10 -8.03
C LEU A 288 10.27 0.14 -6.99
N SER A 289 11.09 -0.40 -6.11
CA SER A 289 10.66 -1.03 -4.85
C SER A 289 10.29 0.04 -3.81
N PRO A 290 9.58 -0.31 -2.72
CA PRO A 290 9.40 0.59 -1.58
C PRO A 290 10.74 1.18 -1.07
N LEU A 291 11.78 0.36 -1.01
CA LEU A 291 13.15 0.79 -0.71
C LEU A 291 13.66 1.85 -1.69
N GLY A 292 13.49 1.63 -3.00
CA GLY A 292 13.89 2.60 -4.03
C GLY A 292 13.18 3.95 -3.87
N ILE A 293 11.86 3.93 -3.65
CA ILE A 293 11.05 5.14 -3.42
C ILE A 293 11.57 5.91 -2.18
N ARG A 294 11.78 5.21 -1.06
CA ARG A 294 12.29 5.83 0.18
C ARG A 294 13.73 6.33 0.05
N SER A 295 14.59 5.59 -0.65
CA SER A 295 16.00 5.97 -0.86
C SER A 295 16.10 7.27 -1.65
N ILE A 296 15.32 7.41 -2.74
CA ILE A 296 15.26 8.65 -3.52
C ILE A 296 14.76 9.81 -2.64
N HIS A 297 13.69 9.58 -1.86
CA HIS A 297 13.17 10.62 -0.96
C HIS A 297 14.22 11.09 0.04
N ALA A 298 14.86 10.16 0.73
CA ALA A 298 15.88 10.45 1.73
C ALA A 298 17.06 11.20 1.11
N ASN A 299 17.49 10.81 -0.10
CA ASN A 299 18.52 11.55 -0.81
C ASN A 299 18.15 13.03 -0.97
N LEU A 300 16.94 13.33 -1.44
CA LEU A 300 16.49 14.71 -1.66
C LEU A 300 16.34 15.49 -0.34
N VAL A 301 15.82 14.85 0.71
CA VAL A 301 15.69 15.45 2.05
C VAL A 301 17.06 15.77 2.64
N ASP A 302 18.04 14.89 2.43
CA ASP A 302 19.43 15.06 2.91
C ASP A 302 20.29 15.92 1.96
N ASN A 303 19.68 16.58 0.96
CA ASN A 303 20.37 17.40 -0.04
C ASN A 303 21.46 16.64 -0.82
N ARG A 304 21.27 15.34 -1.04
CA ARG A 304 22.05 14.48 -1.93
C ARG A 304 21.40 14.45 -3.31
N SER A 305 22.13 13.94 -4.31
CA SER A 305 21.60 13.80 -5.66
C SER A 305 20.48 12.75 -5.71
N PHE A 306 19.51 12.91 -6.61
CA PHE A 306 18.35 12.02 -6.74
C PHE A 306 18.77 10.54 -6.87
N CYS A 307 19.82 10.28 -7.65
CA CYS A 307 20.38 8.96 -7.93
C CYS A 307 21.50 8.54 -6.97
N HIS A 308 21.74 9.27 -5.88
CA HIS A 308 22.77 8.91 -4.93
C HIS A 308 22.53 7.49 -4.37
N GLY A 309 23.56 6.64 -4.41
CA GLY A 309 23.46 5.25 -3.97
C GLY A 309 22.56 4.37 -4.85
N PHE A 310 22.23 4.82 -6.06
CA PHE A 310 21.41 4.05 -7.00
C PHE A 310 22.02 2.68 -7.29
N HIS A 311 21.20 1.65 -7.19
CA HIS A 311 21.54 0.30 -7.62
C HIS A 311 20.34 -0.32 -8.35
N SER A 312 20.50 -0.56 -9.66
CA SER A 312 19.42 -0.98 -10.55
C SER A 312 18.67 -2.22 -10.07
N VAL A 313 19.37 -3.20 -9.46
CA VAL A 313 18.71 -4.36 -8.85
C VAL A 313 17.98 -3.97 -7.57
N MET A 314 18.66 -3.48 -6.51
CA MET A 314 18.05 -3.23 -5.20
C MET A 314 16.83 -2.28 -5.24
N TRP A 315 16.86 -1.30 -6.14
CA TRP A 315 15.76 -0.36 -6.30
C TRP A 315 14.66 -0.89 -7.22
N HIS A 316 14.85 -2.01 -7.92
CA HIS A 316 13.83 -2.56 -8.81
C HIS A 316 12.63 -3.14 -8.04
N ARG A 317 11.44 -2.92 -8.58
CA ARG A 317 10.14 -3.31 -8.03
C ARG A 317 9.96 -4.79 -7.67
N HIS A 318 10.80 -5.67 -8.20
CA HIS A 318 10.76 -7.11 -7.94
C HIS A 318 11.79 -7.58 -6.90
N VAL A 319 12.63 -6.68 -6.37
CA VAL A 319 13.51 -7.04 -5.24
C VAL A 319 12.69 -7.16 -3.98
N HIS A 320 12.86 -8.30 -3.29
CA HIS A 320 11.98 -8.74 -2.19
C HIS A 320 10.53 -8.82 -2.66
N SER A 321 10.28 -9.64 -3.70
CA SER A 321 8.97 -9.87 -4.32
C SER A 321 7.85 -9.70 -3.31
N ILE A 322 7.00 -8.70 -3.54
CA ILE A 322 5.75 -8.54 -2.79
C ILE A 322 5.04 -9.90 -2.86
N PRO A 323 4.80 -10.57 -1.73
CA PRO A 323 4.22 -11.89 -1.75
C PRO A 323 2.90 -11.84 -2.49
N SER A 324 2.67 -12.87 -3.28
CA SER A 324 1.35 -13.09 -3.86
C SER A 324 0.32 -13.12 -2.75
N LEU A 325 -0.91 -12.83 -3.13
CA LEU A 325 -2.04 -12.84 -2.21
C LEU A 325 -2.19 -14.21 -1.48
N LYS A 326 -1.82 -15.31 -2.15
CA LYS A 326 -1.78 -16.66 -1.56
C LYS A 326 -0.65 -16.81 -0.53
N GLU A 327 0.53 -16.28 -0.82
CA GLU A 327 1.68 -16.32 0.10
C GLU A 327 1.43 -15.47 1.35
N LEU A 328 0.74 -14.32 1.24
CA LEU A 328 0.36 -13.48 2.37
C LEU A 328 -0.52 -14.21 3.40
N LEU A 329 -1.39 -15.10 2.94
CA LEU A 329 -2.24 -15.90 3.83
C LEU A 329 -1.55 -17.16 4.37
N GLN A 330 -0.53 -17.65 3.66
CA GLN A 330 0.27 -18.80 4.10
C GLN A 330 1.40 -18.41 5.04
N GLN A 331 1.81 -17.15 5.04
CA GLN A 331 2.69 -16.64 6.08
C GLN A 331 1.98 -16.87 7.42
N PRO A 332 2.63 -17.54 8.39
CA PRO A 332 2.06 -17.67 9.70
C PRO A 332 1.75 -16.25 10.17
N SER A 333 0.48 -15.98 10.49
CA SER A 333 0.16 -14.93 11.45
C SER A 333 1.20 -15.08 12.55
N HIS A 334 1.97 -14.02 12.85
CA HIS A 334 2.88 -13.97 14.01
C HIS A 334 2.34 -14.92 15.06
N GLU A 335 3.08 -16.01 15.33
CA GLU A 335 2.65 -17.18 16.11
C GLU A 335 1.41 -16.83 16.91
N ALA A 336 0.23 -17.23 16.41
CA ALA A 336 -1.03 -16.90 17.06
C ALA A 336 -0.83 -17.30 18.52
N ALA A 337 -0.69 -16.30 19.38
CA ALA A 337 -0.23 -16.50 20.74
C ALA A 337 -1.10 -17.58 21.35
N GLU A 338 -0.50 -18.75 21.63
CA GLU A 338 -1.28 -19.83 22.19
C GLU A 338 -1.88 -19.34 23.52
N PRO A 339 -3.16 -19.66 23.78
CA PRO A 339 -3.78 -19.22 25.02
C PRO A 339 -2.97 -19.75 26.21
N LEU A 340 -2.64 -18.85 27.13
CA LEU A 340 -1.95 -19.20 28.37
C LEU A 340 -2.93 -19.95 29.27
N GLU A 341 -2.55 -21.16 29.66
CA GLU A 341 -3.21 -21.93 30.69
C GLU A 341 -2.54 -21.60 32.03
N VAL A 342 -3.32 -21.06 32.98
CA VAL A 342 -2.82 -20.66 34.29
C VAL A 342 -3.57 -21.43 35.37
N GLU A 343 -2.81 -22.17 36.16
CA GLU A 343 -3.30 -22.85 37.36
C GLU A 343 -2.62 -22.25 38.59
N SER A 344 -3.38 -22.08 39.68
CA SER A 344 -2.83 -21.62 40.94
C SER A 344 -3.38 -22.42 42.12
N PHE A 345 -2.51 -22.76 43.06
CA PHE A 345 -2.85 -23.56 44.23
C PHE A 345 -2.04 -23.14 45.44
N LEU A 346 -2.58 -23.44 46.63
CA LEU A 346 -1.89 -23.19 47.88
C LEU A 346 -0.77 -24.20 48.12
N SER A 347 0.36 -23.73 48.64
CA SER A 347 1.47 -24.59 49.02
C SER A 347 1.12 -25.42 50.26
N ASN A 348 1.24 -26.74 50.17
CA ASN A 348 0.99 -27.66 51.30
C ASN A 348 1.93 -27.42 52.49
N THR A 349 3.05 -26.72 52.29
CA THR A 349 4.05 -26.45 53.32
C THR A 349 3.96 -25.05 53.91
N ASN A 350 3.26 -24.11 53.25
CA ASN A 350 3.08 -22.74 53.72
C ASN A 350 1.76 -22.16 53.21
N SER A 351 0.82 -21.89 54.12
CA SER A 351 -0.53 -21.41 53.81
C SER A 351 -0.59 -20.04 53.12
N ASP A 352 0.49 -19.28 53.18
CA ASP A 352 0.57 -17.94 52.60
C ASP A 352 1.24 -17.94 51.22
N GLN A 353 1.74 -19.11 50.77
CA GLN A 353 2.45 -19.27 49.51
C GLN A 353 1.55 -19.83 48.43
N VAL A 354 1.46 -19.11 47.31
CA VAL A 354 0.72 -19.52 46.11
C VAL A 354 1.71 -20.09 45.11
N ILE A 355 1.43 -21.29 44.61
CA ILE A 355 2.15 -21.89 43.51
C ILE A 355 1.37 -21.60 42.24
N VAL A 356 2.03 -21.02 41.25
CA VAL A 356 1.45 -20.68 39.94
C VAL A 356 2.12 -21.53 38.88
N ILE A 357 1.33 -22.24 38.08
CA ILE A 357 1.79 -22.94 36.89
C ILE A 357 1.26 -22.19 35.68
N VAL A 358 2.17 -21.83 34.78
CA VAL A 358 1.84 -21.17 33.51
C VAL A 358 2.32 -22.06 32.36
N SER A 359 1.40 -22.53 31.53
CA SER A 359 1.67 -23.38 30.37
C SER A 359 1.04 -22.84 29.09
N THR A 360 1.48 -23.38 27.96
CA THR A 360 0.78 -23.28 26.68
C THR A 360 0.50 -24.70 26.17
N PRO A 361 -0.51 -24.91 25.30
CA PRO A 361 -0.81 -26.20 24.69
C PRO A 361 0.39 -26.94 24.07
N SER A 362 1.40 -26.19 23.61
CA SER A 362 2.61 -26.74 22.97
C SER A 362 3.85 -26.85 23.88
N ASN A 363 3.89 -26.21 25.07
CA ASN A 363 5.08 -26.15 25.92
C ASN A 363 4.80 -26.61 27.37
N ALA A 364 5.81 -27.25 27.98
CA ALA A 364 5.74 -27.64 29.38
C ALA A 364 5.59 -26.43 30.31
N GLY A 365 4.68 -26.54 31.29
CA GLY A 365 4.38 -25.43 32.20
C GLY A 365 5.53 -25.05 33.13
N ILE A 366 5.71 -23.74 33.34
CA ILE A 366 6.63 -23.19 34.33
C ILE A 366 5.91 -23.10 35.66
N LYS A 367 6.47 -23.75 36.68
CA LYS A 367 5.99 -23.69 38.05
C LYS A 367 6.81 -22.70 38.85
N ALA A 368 6.15 -21.68 39.38
CA ALA A 368 6.75 -20.62 40.18
C ALA A 368 6.00 -20.43 41.51
N GLN A 369 6.69 -19.85 42.49
CA GLN A 369 6.14 -19.60 43.82
C GLN A 369 6.01 -18.10 44.03
N PHE A 370 4.84 -17.66 44.47
CA PHE A 370 4.50 -16.28 44.77
C PHE A 370 4.05 -16.15 46.22
N LEU A 371 4.65 -15.23 46.97
CA LEU A 371 4.26 -14.91 48.33
C LEU A 371 3.64 -13.49 48.37
N PRO A 372 2.30 -13.36 48.34
CA PRO A 372 1.64 -12.06 48.19
C PRO A 372 1.96 -11.03 49.29
N SER A 373 2.44 -11.49 50.44
CA SER A 373 2.82 -10.63 51.58
C SER A 373 4.20 -9.99 51.45
N VAL A 374 5.05 -10.48 50.53
CA VAL A 374 6.45 -10.06 50.39
C VAL A 374 6.81 -9.71 48.94
N ASP A 375 6.27 -10.45 47.96
CA ASP A 375 6.65 -10.32 46.56
C ASP A 375 5.80 -9.28 45.82
N SER A 376 6.42 -8.51 44.93
CA SER A 376 5.72 -7.64 43.99
C SER A 376 5.05 -8.48 42.90
N LEU A 377 3.74 -8.32 42.72
CA LEU A 377 3.00 -9.03 41.67
C LEU A 377 3.51 -8.67 40.27
N ASP A 378 3.85 -7.41 40.03
CA ASP A 378 4.37 -6.94 38.74
C ASP A 378 5.70 -7.63 38.39
N GLU A 379 6.66 -7.63 39.32
CA GLU A 379 7.98 -8.24 39.12
C GLU A 379 7.89 -9.76 38.93
N PHE A 380 6.99 -10.41 39.69
CA PHE A 380 6.73 -11.84 39.56
C PHE A 380 6.16 -12.18 38.17
N VAL A 381 5.17 -11.43 37.69
CA VAL A 381 4.56 -11.62 36.37
C VAL A 381 5.57 -11.41 35.25
N GLN A 382 6.38 -10.34 35.31
CA GLN A 382 7.43 -10.09 34.32
C GLN A 382 8.49 -11.20 34.30
N THR A 383 8.87 -11.73 35.47
CA THR A 383 9.85 -12.82 35.56
C THR A 383 9.31 -14.11 34.93
N ILE A 384 8.04 -14.45 35.13
CA ILE A 384 7.45 -15.64 34.50
C ILE A 384 7.30 -15.44 33.00
N CYS A 385 6.75 -14.30 32.57
CA CYS A 385 6.50 -14.05 31.15
C CYS A 385 7.77 -13.96 30.32
N THR A 386 8.91 -13.56 30.91
CA THR A 386 10.22 -13.64 30.24
C THR A 386 10.72 -15.08 30.08
N GLN A 387 10.32 -16.00 30.95
CA GLN A 387 10.75 -17.41 30.90
C GLN A 387 9.89 -18.29 29.99
N VAL A 388 8.58 -18.04 29.88
CA VAL A 388 7.66 -18.86 29.05
C VAL A 388 7.89 -18.63 27.54
N GLN A 389 8.74 -17.67 27.13
CA GLN A 389 8.93 -17.25 25.73
C GLN A 389 7.60 -17.02 24.98
N ALA A 390 6.53 -16.71 25.71
CA ALA A 390 5.17 -16.67 25.16
C ALA A 390 4.64 -15.26 25.10
N SER A 391 3.97 -14.99 23.99
CA SER A 391 2.98 -13.95 23.70
C SER A 391 3.22 -12.52 24.24
N PRO A 392 3.07 -11.47 23.41
CA PRO A 392 3.01 -10.08 23.89
C PRO A 392 1.86 -9.82 24.89
N THR A 393 0.90 -10.75 25.06
CA THR A 393 -0.21 -10.64 26.01
C THR A 393 0.03 -11.31 27.37
N CYS A 394 1.16 -12.01 27.58
CA CYS A 394 1.42 -12.79 28.80
C CYS A 394 1.30 -11.96 30.08
N THR A 395 1.97 -10.81 30.11
CA THR A 395 1.98 -9.91 31.28
C THR A 395 0.56 -9.50 31.67
N ARG A 396 -0.26 -9.12 30.68
CA ARG A 396 -1.63 -8.65 30.93
C ARG A 396 -2.54 -9.78 31.44
N THR A 397 -2.47 -10.96 30.82
CA THR A 397 -3.32 -12.09 31.18
C THR A 397 -3.00 -12.63 32.57
N LEU A 398 -1.71 -12.83 32.87
CA LEU A 398 -1.28 -13.39 34.16
C LEU A 398 -1.54 -12.40 35.30
N HIS A 399 -1.32 -11.10 35.06
CA HIS A 399 -1.59 -10.06 36.04
C HIS A 399 -3.08 -9.99 36.39
N HIS A 400 -3.97 -9.96 35.40
CA HIS A 400 -5.42 -9.96 35.63
C HIS A 400 -5.89 -11.20 36.41
N TYR A 401 -5.38 -12.38 36.05
CA TYR A 401 -5.72 -13.64 36.72
C TYR A 401 -5.30 -13.64 38.20
N LEU A 402 -4.05 -13.28 38.50
CA LEU A 402 -3.53 -13.30 39.87
C LEU A 402 -4.08 -12.16 40.73
N GLN A 403 -4.41 -11.00 40.15
CA GLN A 403 -5.14 -9.94 40.85
C GLN A 403 -6.54 -10.40 41.28
N HIS A 404 -7.25 -11.15 40.44
CA HIS A 404 -8.54 -11.74 40.81
C HIS A 404 -8.40 -12.84 41.87
N ALA A 405 -7.41 -13.73 41.75
CA ALA A 405 -7.15 -14.78 42.73
C ALA A 405 -6.78 -14.24 44.12
N THR A 406 -6.01 -13.14 44.17
CA THR A 406 -5.62 -12.50 45.44
C THR A 406 -6.74 -11.67 46.05
N SER A 407 -7.55 -10.98 45.24
CA SER A 407 -8.69 -10.18 45.71
C SER A 407 -9.91 -11.01 46.15
N ALA A 408 -10.11 -12.21 45.60
CA ALA A 408 -11.14 -13.16 46.03
C ALA A 408 -10.83 -13.84 47.38
N GLY A 409 -9.64 -13.61 47.94
CA GLY A 409 -9.15 -14.22 49.17
C GLY A 409 -8.47 -15.56 48.90
N ILE A 410 -7.21 -15.67 49.33
CA ILE A 410 -6.32 -16.83 49.11
C ILE A 410 -6.97 -18.16 49.56
N SER A 411 -7.90 -18.12 50.52
CA SER A 411 -8.69 -19.26 51.02
C SER A 411 -9.63 -19.91 50.00
N THR A 412 -9.81 -19.31 48.82
CA THR A 412 -10.67 -19.83 47.74
C THR A 412 -9.90 -20.66 46.71
N LEU A 413 -8.58 -20.69 46.78
CA LEU A 413 -7.74 -21.48 45.88
C LEU A 413 -7.76 -22.96 46.26
N PRO A 414 -7.75 -23.86 45.27
CA PRO A 414 -7.67 -25.29 45.53
C PRO A 414 -6.34 -25.64 46.22
N THR A 415 -6.40 -26.53 47.20
CA THR A 415 -5.22 -27.27 47.68
C THR A 415 -4.95 -28.41 46.71
N PRO A 416 -3.68 -28.67 46.35
CA PRO A 416 -3.30 -29.63 45.31
C PRO A 416 -3.74 -31.07 45.58
#